data_AF-A0A4Q7M2J9-F1
#
_entry.id   AF-A0A4Q7M2J9-F1
#
_cell.length_a   1.000
_cell.length_b   1.000
_cell.length_c   1.000
_cell.angle_alpha   90.00
_cell.angle_beta   90.00
_cell.angle_gamma   90.00
#
_symmetry.space_group_name_H-M   'P 1'
#
loop_
_entity.id
_entity.type
_entity.pdbx_description
1 polymer ?
#
loop_
_entity_poly.entity_id
_entity_poly.type
_entity_poly.pdbx_seq_one_letter_code
_entity_poly.pdbx_strand_id
1 'polypeptide(L)'
;MSTFGRPAAAAVAPLIVSRHQDNDIILRWRQRDPDTGVETPVDLTGWTVTVTLSSPQGQEWTSWRALTDVGGVVHIGPTVTLLSDPVWASRPTGTYRVVAVSGGRTVVLADDQIRIV
;
A
#
# COMPACT_ATOMS: atom_id res chain seq x y z
N MET A 1 8.24 -24.72 -0.56
CA MET A 1 8.20 -23.65 0.47
C MET A 1 8.07 -22.34 -0.31
N SER A 2 6.89 -21.71 -0.30
CA SER A 2 6.61 -20.63 -1.24
C SER A 2 7.26 -19.32 -0.79
N THR A 3 8.34 -18.98 -1.49
CA THR A 3 8.91 -17.65 -1.75
C THR A 3 7.88 -16.53 -1.97
N PHE A 4 7.27 -15.91 -0.97
CA PHE A 4 6.31 -14.83 -1.25
C PHE A 4 7.04 -13.57 -1.74
N GLY A 5 6.79 -13.24 -3.01
CA GLY A 5 7.50 -12.26 -3.79
C GLY A 5 7.60 -10.89 -3.13
N ARG A 6 8.81 -10.32 -3.18
CA ARG A 6 9.10 -8.92 -2.91
C ARG A 6 8.17 -8.05 -3.77
N PRO A 7 7.52 -7.01 -3.22
CA PRO A 7 6.71 -6.11 -4.04
C PRO A 7 7.57 -5.45 -5.11
N ALA A 8 7.04 -5.45 -6.34
CA ALA A 8 7.69 -4.89 -7.52
C ALA A 8 7.59 -3.35 -7.50
N ALA A 9 8.36 -2.71 -6.62
CA ALA A 9 8.93 -1.37 -6.78
C ALA A 9 9.59 -0.97 -5.45
N ALA A 10 10.91 -0.94 -5.41
CA ALA A 10 11.57 0.08 -4.59
C ALA A 10 11.43 1.36 -5.40
N ALA A 11 10.50 2.24 -5.03
CA ALA A 11 10.38 3.50 -5.75
C ALA A 11 11.59 4.38 -5.38
N VAL A 12 12.27 4.92 -6.38
CA VAL A 12 13.38 5.87 -6.18
C VAL A 12 12.85 7.24 -5.68
N ALA A 13 11.53 7.42 -5.69
CA ALA A 13 10.84 8.66 -5.30
C ALA A 13 9.64 8.34 -4.40
N PRO A 14 9.30 9.24 -3.45
CA PRO A 14 8.15 9.05 -2.57
C PRO A 14 6.84 9.01 -3.36
N LEU A 15 5.87 8.25 -2.84
CA LEU A 15 4.50 8.31 -3.31
C LEU A 15 3.94 9.71 -3.05
N ILE A 16 3.38 10.37 -4.07
CA ILE A 16 2.77 11.71 -3.92
C ILE A 16 1.26 11.55 -3.85
N VAL A 17 0.64 12.10 -2.81
CA VAL A 17 -0.81 12.18 -2.65
C VAL A 17 -1.25 13.61 -2.45
N SER A 18 -2.43 13.96 -2.99
CA SER A 18 -3.05 15.26 -2.85
C SER A 18 -4.16 15.21 -1.80
N ARG A 19 -4.22 16.25 -0.97
CA ARG A 19 -5.33 16.49 -0.03
C ARG A 19 -6.57 17.10 -0.70
N HIS A 20 -6.48 17.47 -1.98
CA HIS A 20 -7.52 18.22 -2.69
C HIS A 20 -8.29 17.38 -3.71
N GLN A 21 -7.97 16.10 -3.86
CA GLN A 21 -8.63 15.18 -4.78
C GLN A 21 -8.52 13.75 -4.27
N ASP A 22 -9.34 12.86 -4.83
CA ASP A 22 -9.13 11.43 -4.66
C ASP A 22 -7.83 11.01 -5.34
N ASN A 23 -7.09 10.14 -4.67
CA ASN A 23 -5.84 9.63 -5.17
C ASN A 23 -6.10 8.25 -5.77
N ASP A 24 -5.99 8.12 -7.08
CA ASP A 24 -6.12 6.84 -7.76
C ASP A 24 -4.74 6.17 -7.85
N ILE A 25 -4.39 5.43 -6.78
CA ILE A 25 -3.10 4.74 -6.66
C ILE A 25 -3.36 3.25 -6.58
N ILE A 26 -2.82 2.54 -7.55
CA ILE A 26 -3.06 1.11 -7.74
C ILE A 26 -1.73 0.37 -7.64
N LEU A 27 -1.69 -0.65 -6.80
CA LEU A 27 -0.65 -1.66 -6.79
C LEU A 27 -1.16 -2.92 -7.46
N ARG A 28 -0.26 -3.65 -8.14
CA ARG A 28 -0.55 -5.00 -8.60
C ARG A 28 0.38 -5.99 -7.90
N TRP A 29 -0.20 -6.86 -7.10
CA TRP A 29 0.54 -7.90 -6.41
C TRP A 29 0.80 -9.09 -7.32
N ARG A 30 2.07 -9.50 -7.34
CA ARG A 30 2.55 -10.67 -8.07
C ARG A 30 3.41 -11.53 -7.16
N GLN A 31 3.35 -12.84 -7.39
CA GLN A 31 4.23 -13.81 -6.78
C GLN A 31 5.25 -14.26 -7.82
N ARG A 32 6.53 -14.25 -7.42
CA ARG A 32 7.62 -14.78 -8.23
C ARG A 32 7.91 -16.21 -7.84
N ASP A 33 7.90 -17.10 -8.82
CA ASP A 33 8.41 -18.46 -8.66
C ASP A 33 9.94 -18.39 -8.47
N PRO A 34 10.49 -18.95 -7.38
CA PRO A 34 11.93 -18.89 -7.11
C PRO A 34 12.77 -19.74 -8.08
N ASP A 35 12.20 -20.80 -8.64
CA ASP A 35 12.91 -21.76 -9.49
C ASP A 35 12.90 -21.31 -10.95
N THR A 36 11.77 -20.78 -11.41
CA THR A 36 11.59 -20.33 -12.80
C THR A 36 11.74 -18.82 -12.99
N GLY A 37 11.66 -18.06 -11.90
CA GLY A 37 11.69 -16.60 -11.93
C GLY A 37 10.42 -15.94 -12.48
N VAL A 38 9.41 -16.73 -12.89
CA VAL A 38 8.17 -16.24 -13.49
C VAL A 38 7.31 -15.52 -12.45
N GLU A 39 6.76 -14.36 -12.81
CA GLU A 39 5.84 -13.61 -11.97
C GLU A 39 4.39 -13.83 -12.39
N THR A 40 3.54 -14.22 -11.45
CA THR A 40 2.10 -14.43 -11.66
C THR A 40 1.28 -13.56 -10.71
N PRO A 41 0.12 -13.02 -11.12
CA PRO A 41 -0.77 -12.30 -10.22
C PRO A 41 -1.22 -13.19 -9.06
N VAL A 42 -1.31 -12.63 -7.86
CA VAL A 42 -1.84 -13.35 -6.70
C VAL A 42 -3.34 -13.11 -6.59
N ASP A 43 -4.11 -14.17 -6.37
CA ASP A 43 -5.51 -14.04 -6.00
C ASP A 43 -5.63 -13.51 -4.56
N LEU A 44 -6.23 -12.33 -4.44
CA LEU A 44 -6.46 -11.62 -3.18
C LEU A 44 -7.84 -11.90 -2.60
N THR A 45 -8.61 -12.81 -3.18
CA THR A 45 -9.92 -13.21 -2.64
C THR A 45 -9.79 -13.69 -1.20
N GLY A 46 -10.58 -13.10 -0.30
CA GLY A 46 -10.54 -13.40 1.14
C GLY A 46 -9.41 -12.74 1.93
N TRP A 47 -8.52 -11.96 1.29
CA TRP A 47 -7.51 -11.18 1.99
C TRP A 47 -8.10 -9.87 2.53
N THR A 48 -7.56 -9.44 3.67
CA THR A 48 -7.73 -8.09 4.20
C THR A 48 -6.48 -7.29 3.92
N VAL A 49 -6.60 -6.21 3.16
CA VAL A 49 -5.47 -5.31 2.88
C VAL A 49 -5.71 -3.98 3.59
N THR A 50 -4.73 -3.56 4.39
CA THR A 50 -4.76 -2.30 5.15
C THR A 50 -3.62 -1.41 4.69
N VAL A 51 -3.94 -0.14 4.46
CA VAL A 51 -2.95 0.93 4.24
C VAL A 51 -2.82 1.71 5.54
N THR A 52 -1.60 2.02 5.94
CA THR A 52 -1.30 2.82 7.13
C THR A 52 -0.38 3.95 6.72
N LEU A 53 -0.71 5.18 7.12
CA LEU A 53 0.20 6.31 7.04
C LEU A 53 0.77 6.58 8.43
N SER A 54 2.07 6.80 8.47
CA SER A 54 2.79 7.07 9.70
C SER A 54 3.75 8.23 9.55
N SER A 55 4.10 8.86 10.66
CA SER A 55 5.20 9.82 10.70
C SER A 55 6.53 9.17 10.29
N PRO A 56 7.55 9.96 9.93
CA PRO A 56 8.90 9.44 9.73
C PRO A 56 9.48 8.70 10.95
N GLN A 57 8.95 8.97 12.15
CA GLN A 57 9.33 8.29 13.40
C GLN A 57 8.49 7.03 13.70
N GLY A 58 7.55 6.67 12.82
CA GLY A 58 6.72 5.47 12.93
C GLY A 58 5.42 5.63 13.73
N GLN A 59 5.06 6.85 14.14
CA GLN A 59 3.76 7.09 14.77
C GLN A 59 2.65 7.00 13.73
N GLU A 60 1.69 6.09 13.92
CA GLU A 60 0.51 5.99 13.05
C GLU A 60 -0.29 7.29 13.06
N TRP A 61 -0.59 7.80 11.88
CA TRP A 61 -1.45 8.95 11.66
C TRP A 61 -2.88 8.55 11.31
N THR A 62 -3.02 7.54 10.45
CA THR A 62 -4.31 6.99 10.05
C THR A 62 -4.12 5.65 9.33
N SER A 63 -5.18 4.86 9.26
CA SER A 63 -5.23 3.62 8.49
C SER A 63 -6.60 3.39 7.89
N TRP A 64 -6.64 2.70 6.75
CA TRP A 64 -7.88 2.32 6.08
C TRP A 64 -7.73 1.00 5.35
N ARG A 65 -8.87 0.39 5.01
CA ARG A 65 -8.91 -0.84 4.21
C ARG A 65 -8.78 -0.48 2.74
N ALA A 66 -7.82 -1.08 2.05
CA ALA A 66 -7.69 -1.00 0.60
C ALA A 66 -8.77 -1.85 -0.09
N LEU A 67 -9.18 -1.42 -1.29
CA LEU A 67 -10.03 -2.23 -2.15
C LEU A 67 -9.16 -3.20 -2.94
N THR A 68 -9.60 -4.44 -3.07
CA THR A 68 -8.89 -5.49 -3.81
C THR A 68 -9.80 -6.03 -4.90
N ASP A 69 -9.26 -6.18 -6.11
CA ASP A 69 -9.96 -6.78 -7.24
C ASP A 69 -9.30 -8.09 -7.69
N VAL A 70 -9.97 -8.77 -8.63
CA VAL A 70 -9.47 -9.97 -9.29
C VAL A 70 -8.14 -9.70 -10.00
N GLY A 71 -7.21 -10.66 -9.94
CA GLY A 71 -5.91 -10.55 -10.60
C GLY A 71 -4.90 -9.68 -9.85
N GLY A 72 -5.02 -9.62 -8.52
CA GLY A 72 -4.01 -9.06 -7.61
C GLY A 72 -3.97 -7.53 -7.59
N VAL A 73 -5.03 -6.86 -8.03
CA VAL A 73 -5.09 -5.39 -8.06
C VAL A 73 -5.52 -4.87 -6.68
N VAL A 74 -4.82 -3.85 -6.19
CA VAL A 74 -5.05 -3.23 -4.88
C VAL A 74 -5.09 -1.71 -5.02
N HIS A 75 -6.22 -1.11 -4.70
CA HIS A 75 -6.41 0.34 -4.67
C HIS A 75 -6.03 0.86 -3.29
N ILE A 76 -4.92 1.57 -3.22
CA ILE A 76 -4.31 2.02 -1.97
C ILE A 76 -4.41 3.52 -1.76
N GLY A 77 -4.90 4.28 -2.74
CA GLY A 77 -4.91 5.72 -2.64
C GLY A 77 -5.92 6.24 -1.60
N PRO A 78 -5.55 7.21 -0.76
CA PRO A 78 -6.48 7.82 0.19
C PRO A 78 -7.49 8.71 -0.54
N THR A 79 -8.71 8.76 -0.02
CA THR A 79 -9.75 9.67 -0.52
C THR A 79 -9.50 11.11 -0.09
N VAL A 80 -10.07 12.05 -0.83
CA VAL A 80 -10.05 13.48 -0.46
C VAL A 80 -10.64 13.70 0.93
N THR A 81 -11.68 12.96 1.30
CA THR A 81 -12.32 13.06 2.61
C THR A 81 -11.36 12.66 3.73
N LEU A 82 -10.59 11.58 3.55
CA LEU A 82 -9.61 11.14 4.54
C LEU A 82 -8.52 12.18 4.79
N LEU A 83 -8.13 12.90 3.73
CA LEU A 83 -7.09 13.94 3.77
C LEU A 83 -7.63 15.37 3.91
N SER A 84 -8.93 15.56 4.14
CA SER A 84 -9.55 16.89 4.18
C SER A 84 -9.25 17.68 5.46
N ASP A 85 -8.85 17.00 6.54
CA ASP A 85 -8.54 17.64 7.82
C ASP A 85 -7.31 18.58 7.70
N PRO A 86 -7.37 19.81 8.23
CA PRO A 86 -6.24 20.74 8.23
C PRO A 86 -4.94 20.20 8.82
N VAL A 87 -5.00 19.18 9.69
CA VAL A 87 -3.82 18.52 10.28
C VAL A 87 -2.86 18.01 9.21
N TRP A 88 -3.36 17.61 8.02
CA TRP A 88 -2.53 17.11 6.94
C TRP A 88 -1.58 18.16 6.35
N ALA A 89 -1.91 19.45 6.48
CA ALA A 89 -0.99 20.53 6.10
C ALA A 89 0.28 20.56 6.97
N SER A 90 0.22 20.01 8.18
CA SER A 90 1.38 19.88 9.09
C SER A 90 2.13 18.55 8.94
N ARG A 91 1.66 17.66 8.05
CA ARG A 91 2.19 16.30 7.85
C ARG A 91 2.63 16.08 6.39
N PRO A 92 3.55 16.90 5.85
CA PRO A 92 3.87 16.90 4.42
C PRO A 92 4.66 15.66 3.97
N THR A 93 5.34 14.97 4.89
CA THR A 93 6.17 13.80 4.58
C THR A 93 6.05 12.74 5.68
N GLY A 94 5.99 11.47 5.28
CA GLY A 94 5.87 10.35 6.20
C GLY A 94 6.20 9.03 5.52
N THR A 95 5.69 7.94 6.06
CA THR A 95 5.75 6.61 5.46
C THR A 95 4.34 6.09 5.18
N TYR A 96 4.22 5.25 4.17
CA TYR A 96 3.03 4.44 3.94
C TYR A 96 3.41 2.97 3.97
N ARG A 97 2.55 2.16 4.58
CA ARG A 97 2.70 0.70 4.63
C ARG A 97 1.41 0.03 4.21
N VAL A 98 1.53 -0.96 3.34
CA VAL A 98 0.41 -1.77 2.85
C VAL A 98 0.61 -3.19 3.33
N VAL A 99 -0.33 -3.72 4.10
CA VAL A 99 -0.26 -5.05 4.71
C VAL A 99 -1.47 -5.87 4.31
N ALA A 100 -1.23 -7.08 3.81
CA ALA A 100 -2.26 -8.06 3.47
C ALA A 100 -2.28 -9.19 4.51
N VAL A 101 -3.46 -9.55 4.99
CA VAL A 101 -3.69 -10.62 5.97
C VAL A 101 -4.73 -11.61 5.44
N SER A 102 -4.42 -12.90 5.50
CA SER A 102 -5.36 -13.99 5.20
C SER A 102 -5.01 -15.25 5.99
N GLY A 103 -6.00 -15.87 6.64
CA GLY A 103 -5.82 -17.15 7.34
C GLY A 103 -4.68 -17.17 8.38
N GLY A 104 -4.47 -16.07 9.11
CA GLY A 104 -3.38 -15.92 10.09
C GLY A 104 -2.01 -15.59 9.49
N ARG A 105 -1.91 -15.44 8.17
CA ARG A 105 -0.69 -15.05 7.48
C ARG A 105 -0.69 -13.56 7.15
N THR A 106 0.41 -12.91 7.46
CA THR A 106 0.63 -11.47 7.22
C THR A 106 1.73 -11.28 6.17
N VAL A 107 1.49 -10.41 5.19
CA VAL A 107 2.43 -10.06 4.12
C VAL A 107 2.49 -8.54 3.97
N VAL A 108 3.70 -7.99 3.89
CA VAL A 108 3.89 -6.56 3.58
C VAL A 108 3.98 -6.40 2.07
N LEU A 109 3.04 -5.65 1.49
CA LEU A 109 2.93 -5.37 0.06
C LEU A 109 3.65 -4.09 -0.36
N ALA A 110 3.82 -3.12 0.53
CA ALA A 110 4.61 -1.92 0.31
C ALA A 110 4.98 -1.32 1.65
N ASP A 111 6.14 -0.68 1.73
CA ASP A 111 6.64 0.04 2.91
C ASP A 111 7.66 1.06 2.42
N ASP A 112 7.21 2.30 2.20
CA ASP A 112 8.02 3.32 1.54
C ASP A 112 7.59 4.74 1.97
N GLN A 113 8.31 5.76 1.48
CA GLN A 113 8.06 7.16 1.79
C GLN A 113 6.81 7.69 1.07
N ILE A 114 6.11 8.60 1.73
CA ILE A 114 5.00 9.36 1.16
C ILE A 114 5.23 10.86 1.32
N ARG A 115 4.73 11.62 0.35
CA ARG A 115 4.61 13.07 0.39
C ARG A 115 3.16 13.48 0.16
N ILE A 116 2.64 14.32 1.05
CA ILE A 116 1.28 14.85 0.99
C ILE A 116 1.34 16.30 0.53
N VAL A 117 0.59 16.65 -0.52
CA VAL A 117 0.52 17.99 -1.12
C VAL A 117 -0.89 18.60 -1.06
#